data_AF-A0A0Q4Z188-F1
#
_entry.id   AF-A0A0Q4Z188-F1
#
_cell.length_a   1.000
_cell.length_b   1.000
_cell.length_c   1.000
_cell.angle_alpha   90.00
_cell.angle_beta   90.00
_cell.angle_gamma   90.00
#
_symmetry.space_group_name_H-M   'P 1'
#
loop_
_entity.id
_entity.type
_entity.pdbx_description
1 polymer ?
#
loop_
_entity_poly.entity_id
_entity_poly.type
_entity_poly.pdbx_seq_one_letter_code
_entity_poly.pdbx_strand_id
1 'polypeptide(L)'
;MNTCEMNTAGPPEAFDLTWAIRKEIPDGRVLYVAEASTPEFEQAWKVIGMEIRHLGFSLTEGRPGDGWTGSRPTFWLAKAGWSVPAWARYQALLPAAIKRVAEYEEMQERIKASWAADRAAKAAFVPNARAAARASLDARPWAWTKAENAAEAEALLAREDLDTAGARRLNKLTRAADGNVERARATAATASTAELSRAGDARVREAAREAVALLTGKDLDRATTTNHEGWGRSTSILGHVLADMGELDEAQASHALRILKTHRRQLPAELAVRVFGS
;
A
#
# COMPACT_ATOMS: atom_id res chain seq x y z
N MET A 1 35.26 11.00 -45.56
CA MET A 1 34.54 9.75 -45.25
C MET A 1 35.60 8.67 -45.09
N ASN A 2 35.99 8.37 -43.84
CA ASN A 2 36.92 7.28 -43.57
C ASN A 2 36.16 5.97 -43.74
N THR A 3 36.54 5.19 -44.74
CA THR A 3 36.23 3.75 -44.79
C THR A 3 36.92 3.12 -43.59
N CYS A 4 36.16 2.83 -42.53
CA CYS A 4 36.58 1.91 -41.48
C CYS A 4 36.96 0.60 -42.18
N GLU A 5 38.26 0.27 -42.23
CA GLU A 5 38.71 -1.04 -42.69
C GLU A 5 38.03 -2.09 -41.80
N MET A 6 37.15 -2.87 -42.42
CA MET A 6 36.32 -3.85 -41.73
C MET A 6 37.22 -4.97 -41.21
N ASN A 7 37.44 -5.04 -39.91
CA ASN A 7 38.09 -6.22 -39.31
C ASN A 7 37.10 -7.39 -39.24
N THR A 8 36.84 -8.02 -40.39
CA THR A 8 36.00 -9.23 -40.53
C THR A 8 36.76 -10.52 -40.19
N ALA A 9 38.00 -10.41 -39.69
CA ALA A 9 38.89 -11.53 -39.45
C ALA A 9 38.76 -12.15 -38.05
N GLY A 10 37.98 -11.52 -37.15
CA GLY A 10 37.94 -11.88 -35.73
C GLY A 10 36.54 -11.84 -35.10
N PRO A 11 36.45 -12.28 -33.83
CA PRO A 11 35.25 -12.14 -33.03
C PRO A 11 34.91 -10.65 -32.84
N PRO A 12 33.65 -10.34 -32.55
CA PRO A 12 33.21 -8.97 -32.38
C PRO A 12 33.77 -8.32 -31.11
N GLU A 13 34.01 -7.01 -31.18
CA GLU A 13 34.24 -6.14 -30.01
C GLU A 13 32.91 -5.84 -29.33
N ALA A 14 32.45 -6.76 -28.49
CA ALA A 14 31.19 -6.65 -27.77
C ALA A 14 31.30 -7.23 -26.35
N PHE A 15 30.49 -6.68 -25.44
CA PHE A 15 30.41 -7.11 -24.04
C PHE A 15 31.75 -7.03 -23.28
N ASP A 16 32.64 -6.13 -23.71
CA ASP A 16 33.98 -5.92 -23.13
C ASP A 16 34.84 -7.19 -23.02
N LEU A 17 34.58 -8.16 -23.90
CA LEU A 17 35.31 -9.42 -23.95
C LEU A 17 36.68 -9.25 -24.60
N THR A 18 37.72 -9.75 -23.93
CA THR A 18 39.06 -9.91 -24.51
C THR A 18 39.27 -11.34 -24.95
N TRP A 19 39.59 -11.57 -26.23
CA TRP A 19 39.70 -12.90 -26.82
C TRP A 19 41.16 -13.39 -26.85
N ALA A 20 41.45 -14.54 -26.23
CA ALA A 20 42.82 -15.05 -26.11
C ALA A 20 43.10 -16.35 -26.86
N ILE A 21 42.15 -17.29 -26.89
CA ILE A 21 42.43 -18.64 -27.39
C ILE A 21 41.72 -18.84 -28.71
N ARG A 22 42.50 -19.09 -29.77
CA ARG A 22 42.01 -19.44 -31.11
C ARG A 22 42.27 -20.92 -31.38
N LYS A 23 41.21 -21.72 -31.48
CA LYS A 23 41.32 -23.13 -31.90
C LYS A 23 40.69 -23.30 -33.28
N GLU A 24 41.49 -23.71 -34.26
CA GLU A 24 40.96 -24.10 -35.57
C GLU A 24 40.40 -25.50 -35.50
N ILE A 25 39.19 -25.68 -36.03
CA ILE A 25 38.50 -26.97 -36.09
C ILE A 25 38.56 -27.49 -37.53
N PRO A 26 38.75 -28.81 -37.73
CA PRO A 26 38.84 -29.40 -39.07
C PRO A 26 37.64 -29.14 -40.00
N ASP A 27 36.49 -28.77 -39.44
CA ASP A 27 35.26 -28.43 -40.19
C ASP A 27 35.26 -27.01 -40.77
N GLY A 28 36.39 -26.30 -40.68
CA GLY A 28 36.56 -24.95 -41.21
C GLY A 28 36.00 -23.86 -40.29
N ARG A 29 35.71 -24.15 -39.02
CA ARG A 29 35.38 -23.14 -38.01
C ARG A 29 36.58 -22.82 -37.11
N VAL A 30 36.51 -21.66 -36.50
CA VAL A 30 37.47 -21.13 -35.53
C VAL A 30 36.70 -20.81 -34.26
N LEU A 31 37.15 -21.41 -33.16
CA LEU A 31 36.66 -21.11 -31.82
C LEU A 31 37.55 -20.06 -31.17
N TYR A 32 36.96 -18.96 -30.78
CA TYR A 32 37.57 -17.94 -29.93
C TYR A 32 37.07 -18.13 -28.50
N VAL A 33 37.98 -18.12 -27.52
CA VAL A 33 37.65 -18.16 -26.09
C VAL A 33 38.11 -16.87 -25.46
N ALA A 34 37.22 -16.22 -24.70
CA ALA A 34 37.57 -15.03 -23.95
C ALA A 34 38.52 -15.37 -22.79
N GLU A 35 39.37 -14.42 -22.40
CA GLU A 35 40.26 -14.54 -21.24
C GLU A 35 39.48 -14.73 -19.94
N ALA A 36 38.39 -13.97 -19.82
CA ALA A 36 37.47 -14.00 -18.70
C ALA A 36 36.04 -13.70 -19.17
N SER A 37 35.09 -14.05 -18.30
CA SER A 37 33.71 -13.58 -18.41
C SER A 37 33.61 -12.14 -17.91
N THR A 38 32.69 -11.36 -18.47
CA THR A 38 32.40 -9.99 -18.04
C THR A 38 30.98 -9.88 -17.50
N PRO A 39 30.69 -8.97 -16.56
CA PRO A 39 29.32 -8.72 -16.11
C PRO A 39 28.35 -8.45 -17.26
N GLU A 40 28.79 -7.70 -18.27
CA GLU A 40 28.03 -7.33 -19.46
C GLU A 40 27.64 -8.57 -20.28
N PHE A 41 28.59 -9.49 -20.49
CA PHE A 41 28.31 -10.73 -21.21
C PHE A 41 27.44 -11.68 -20.40
N GLU A 42 27.67 -11.82 -19.10
CA GLU A 42 26.86 -12.71 -18.24
C GLU A 42 25.40 -12.25 -18.18
N GLN A 43 25.20 -10.95 -18.04
CA GLN A 43 23.88 -10.35 -18.06
C GLN A 43 23.23 -10.50 -19.44
N ALA A 44 23.95 -10.23 -20.53
CA ALA A 44 23.45 -10.48 -21.88
C ALA A 44 23.09 -11.95 -22.09
N TRP A 45 23.96 -12.88 -21.70
CA TRP A 45 23.70 -14.31 -21.82
C TRP A 45 22.48 -14.77 -21.01
N LYS A 46 22.26 -14.18 -19.83
CA LYS A 46 21.08 -14.45 -19.01
C LYS A 46 19.78 -13.94 -19.63
N VAL A 47 19.78 -12.73 -20.19
CA VAL A 47 18.57 -12.07 -20.71
C VAL A 47 18.26 -12.48 -22.15
N ILE A 48 19.28 -12.61 -22.98
CA ILE A 48 19.19 -12.79 -24.44
C ILE A 48 20.13 -13.89 -24.98
N GLY A 49 20.59 -14.81 -24.13
CA GLY A 49 21.58 -15.84 -24.50
C GLY A 49 21.22 -16.65 -25.74
N MET A 50 19.93 -16.96 -25.95
CA MET A 50 19.48 -17.66 -27.15
C MET A 50 19.66 -16.82 -28.43
N GLU A 51 19.48 -15.51 -28.35
CA GLU A 51 19.59 -14.60 -29.50
C GLU A 51 21.05 -14.40 -29.89
N ILE A 52 21.92 -14.12 -28.91
CA ILE A 52 23.35 -13.94 -29.16
C ILE A 52 24.04 -15.28 -29.50
N ARG A 53 23.45 -16.43 -29.13
CA ARG A 53 23.89 -17.74 -29.61
C ARG A 53 23.82 -17.88 -31.13
N HIS A 54 22.78 -17.31 -31.75
CA HIS A 54 22.67 -17.30 -33.20
C HIS A 54 23.68 -16.37 -33.89
N LEU A 55 24.33 -15.49 -33.13
CA LEU A 55 25.43 -14.63 -33.63
C LEU A 55 26.80 -15.30 -33.50
N GLY A 56 26.88 -16.48 -32.87
CA GLY A 56 28.12 -17.22 -32.66
C GLY A 56 28.61 -17.21 -31.21
N PHE A 57 27.98 -16.45 -30.31
CA PHE A 57 28.34 -16.47 -28.89
C PHE A 57 27.92 -17.77 -28.21
N SER A 58 28.71 -18.24 -27.26
CA SER A 58 28.36 -19.39 -26.43
C SER A 58 29.05 -19.28 -25.07
N LEU A 59 28.57 -20.05 -24.09
CA LEU A 59 29.33 -20.38 -22.88
C LEU A 59 29.87 -21.80 -23.03
N THR A 60 31.18 -21.96 -22.84
CA THR A 60 31.82 -23.27 -22.88
C THR A 60 32.58 -23.51 -21.59
N GLU A 61 32.35 -24.65 -20.96
CA GLU A 61 33.08 -25.09 -19.77
C GLU A 61 34.44 -25.68 -20.19
N GLY A 62 35.51 -25.20 -19.56
CA GLY A 62 36.86 -25.71 -19.81
C GLY A 62 37.04 -27.15 -19.35
N ARG A 63 37.62 -28.00 -20.18
CA ARG A 63 37.94 -29.39 -19.83
C ARG A 63 39.38 -29.49 -19.27
N PRO A 64 39.69 -30.56 -18.52
CA PRO A 64 41.06 -30.83 -18.11
C PRO A 64 42.01 -30.84 -19.32
N GLY A 65 43.05 -30.00 -19.29
CA GLY A 65 44.03 -29.84 -20.37
C GLY A 65 43.78 -28.66 -21.33
N ASP A 66 42.63 -27.98 -21.24
CA ASP A 66 42.32 -26.81 -22.07
C ASP A 66 43.05 -25.53 -21.59
N GLY A 67 43.61 -25.54 -20.38
CA GLY A 67 44.36 -24.39 -19.82
C GLY A 67 43.49 -23.38 -19.06
N TRP A 68 42.19 -23.66 -18.88
CA TRP A 68 41.31 -22.90 -17.99
C TRP A 68 40.26 -23.80 -17.31
N THR A 69 39.67 -23.31 -16.22
CA THR A 69 38.61 -23.98 -15.47
C THR A 69 37.35 -23.11 -15.44
N GLY A 70 36.17 -23.74 -15.46
CA GLY A 70 34.87 -23.06 -15.42
C GLY A 70 34.35 -22.61 -16.79
N SER A 71 33.16 -22.01 -16.80
CA SER A 71 32.49 -21.51 -18.00
C SER A 71 33.13 -20.21 -18.48
N ARG A 72 33.51 -20.15 -19.76
CA ARG A 72 34.00 -18.92 -20.40
C ARG A 72 33.17 -18.55 -21.63
N PRO A 73 33.04 -17.25 -21.93
CA PRO A 73 32.48 -16.79 -23.19
C PRO A 73 33.32 -17.32 -24.35
N THR A 74 32.62 -17.79 -25.37
CA THR A 74 33.20 -18.34 -26.59
C THR A 74 32.50 -17.77 -27.80
N PHE A 75 33.21 -17.67 -28.91
CA PHE A 75 32.68 -17.18 -30.17
C PHE A 75 33.09 -18.07 -31.33
N TRP A 76 32.11 -18.52 -32.11
CA TRP A 76 32.31 -19.38 -33.27
C TRP A 76 32.30 -18.55 -34.55
N LEU A 77 33.39 -18.59 -35.31
CA LEU A 77 33.50 -17.92 -36.62
C LEU A 77 33.92 -18.93 -37.69
N ALA A 78 33.53 -18.73 -38.95
CA ALA A 78 34.10 -19.51 -40.04
C ALA A 78 35.57 -19.10 -40.27
N LYS A 79 36.42 -20.01 -40.75
CA LYS A 79 37.83 -19.72 -41.09
C LYS A 79 37.96 -18.66 -42.19
N ALA A 80 36.96 -18.58 -43.07
CA ALA A 80 36.83 -17.52 -44.07
C ALA A 80 36.42 -16.15 -43.49
N GLY A 81 36.25 -16.05 -42.17
CA GLY A 81 35.76 -14.86 -41.49
C GLY A 81 34.24 -14.75 -41.53
N TRP A 82 33.75 -13.53 -41.34
CA TRP A 82 32.33 -13.23 -41.40
C TRP A 82 31.79 -13.32 -42.84
N SER A 83 30.66 -14.00 -43.03
CA SER A 83 29.87 -13.82 -44.24
C SER A 83 29.14 -12.46 -44.18
N VAL A 84 28.94 -11.81 -45.34
CA VAL A 84 28.20 -10.54 -45.42
C VAL A 84 26.81 -10.62 -44.76
N PRO A 85 26.01 -11.70 -44.95
CA PRO A 85 24.74 -11.85 -44.24
C PRO A 85 24.88 -12.03 -42.72
N ALA A 86 25.92 -12.72 -42.24
CA ALA A 86 26.14 -12.92 -40.81
C ALA A 86 26.57 -11.63 -40.11
N TRP A 87 27.43 -10.82 -40.76
CA TRP A 87 27.87 -9.53 -40.23
C TRP A 87 26.71 -8.53 -40.15
N ALA A 88 25.88 -8.43 -41.21
CA ALA A 88 24.71 -7.56 -41.20
C ALA A 88 23.71 -7.94 -40.10
N ARG A 89 23.51 -9.26 -39.87
CA ARG A 89 22.67 -9.76 -38.78
C ARG A 89 23.22 -9.40 -37.41
N TYR A 90 24.55 -9.50 -37.22
CA TYR A 90 25.21 -9.08 -35.99
C TYR A 90 25.04 -7.58 -35.72
N GLN A 91 25.28 -6.73 -36.72
CA GLN A 91 25.12 -5.27 -36.60
C GLN A 91 23.69 -4.86 -36.25
N ALA A 92 22.69 -5.58 -36.75
CA ALA A 92 21.29 -5.31 -36.43
C ALA A 92 20.89 -5.81 -35.04
N LEU A 93 21.34 -7.00 -34.65
CA LEU A 93 20.88 -7.65 -33.41
C LEU A 93 21.61 -7.16 -32.16
N LEU A 94 22.91 -6.85 -32.22
CA LEU A 94 23.68 -6.50 -31.03
C LEU A 94 23.18 -5.22 -30.32
N PRO A 95 22.89 -4.10 -31.03
CA PRO A 95 22.37 -2.90 -30.36
C PRO A 95 20.99 -3.13 -29.72
N ALA A 96 20.12 -3.90 -30.37
CA ALA A 96 18.81 -4.28 -29.84
C ALA A 96 18.94 -5.18 -28.60
N ALA A 97 19.90 -6.10 -28.63
CA ALA A 97 20.30 -6.95 -27.53
C ALA A 97 20.75 -6.15 -26.30
N ILE A 98 21.70 -5.22 -26.48
CA ILE A 98 22.20 -4.34 -25.42
C ILE A 98 21.05 -3.50 -24.82
N LYS A 99 20.18 -2.96 -25.67
CA LYS A 99 19.00 -2.21 -25.22
C LYS A 99 18.08 -3.04 -24.32
N ARG A 100 17.79 -4.29 -24.69
CA ARG A 100 16.93 -5.20 -23.89
C ARG A 100 17.54 -5.57 -22.55
N VAL A 101 18.87 -5.68 -22.47
CA VAL A 101 19.57 -5.90 -21.21
C VAL A 101 19.33 -4.73 -20.25
N ALA A 102 19.49 -3.49 -20.73
CA ALA A 102 19.20 -2.30 -19.94
C ALA A 102 17.72 -2.22 -19.51
N GLU A 103 16.78 -2.48 -20.42
CA GLU A 103 15.34 -2.53 -20.11
C GLU A 103 15.01 -3.59 -19.04
N TYR A 104 15.69 -4.74 -19.07
CA TYR A 104 15.53 -5.80 -18.09
C TYR A 104 16.04 -5.38 -16.71
N GLU A 105 17.16 -4.67 -16.62
CA GLU A 105 17.69 -4.14 -15.36
C GLU A 105 16.75 -3.12 -14.74
N GLU A 106 16.24 -2.17 -15.53
CA GLU A 106 15.23 -1.21 -15.07
C GLU A 106 13.95 -1.91 -14.60
N MET A 107 13.54 -2.99 -15.28
CA MET A 107 12.41 -3.82 -14.84
C MET A 107 12.70 -4.53 -13.52
N GLN A 108 13.89 -5.12 -13.36
CA GLN A 108 14.28 -5.79 -12.12
C GLN A 108 14.34 -4.82 -10.94
N GLU A 109 14.90 -3.63 -11.12
CA GLU A 109 14.91 -2.62 -10.06
C GLU A 109 13.51 -2.16 -9.67
N ARG A 110 12.61 -1.98 -10.64
CA ARG A 110 11.18 -1.70 -10.35
C ARG A 110 10.52 -2.84 -9.56
N ILE A 111 10.76 -4.10 -9.94
CA ILE A 111 10.21 -5.26 -9.22
C ILE A 111 10.77 -5.34 -7.80
N LYS A 112 12.09 -5.17 -7.62
CA LYS A 112 12.73 -5.17 -6.30
C LYS A 112 12.17 -4.06 -5.41
N ALA A 113 12.03 -2.84 -5.95
CA ALA A 113 11.45 -1.71 -5.23
C ALA A 113 9.99 -1.98 -4.83
N SER A 114 9.18 -2.52 -5.75
CA SER A 114 7.80 -2.92 -5.48
C SER A 114 7.72 -3.98 -4.37
N TRP A 115 8.55 -5.02 -4.42
CA TRP A 115 8.58 -6.05 -3.37
C TRP A 115 9.05 -5.50 -2.02
N ALA A 116 9.99 -4.54 -2.00
CA ALA A 116 10.42 -3.89 -0.79
C ALA A 116 9.29 -3.06 -0.16
N ALA A 117 8.54 -2.30 -0.97
CA ALA A 117 7.37 -1.56 -0.53
C ALA A 117 6.27 -2.48 0.02
N ASP A 118 5.98 -3.59 -0.66
CA ASP A 118 5.01 -4.59 -0.22
C ASP A 118 5.41 -5.24 1.12
N ARG A 119 6.69 -5.55 1.31
CA ARG A 119 7.20 -6.07 2.58
C ARG A 119 7.05 -5.05 3.70
N ALA A 120 7.41 -3.79 3.46
CA ALA A 120 7.25 -2.71 4.43
C ALA A 120 5.79 -2.50 4.81
N ALA A 121 4.87 -2.47 3.84
CA ALA A 121 3.44 -2.33 4.08
C ALA A 121 2.88 -3.50 4.90
N LYS A 122 3.30 -4.74 4.61
CA LYS A 122 2.92 -5.93 5.38
C LYS A 122 3.44 -5.87 6.81
N ALA A 123 4.69 -5.43 7.02
CA ALA A 123 5.28 -5.28 8.34
C ALA A 123 4.56 -4.19 9.17
N ALA A 124 4.15 -3.08 8.54
CA ALA A 124 3.44 -2.00 9.20
C ALA A 124 1.94 -2.29 9.47
N PHE A 125 1.37 -3.31 8.83
CA PHE A 125 -0.07 -3.57 8.88
C PHE A 125 -0.59 -3.83 10.31
N VAL A 126 0.07 -4.73 11.06
CA VAL A 126 -0.33 -5.07 12.43
C VAL A 126 -0.17 -3.87 13.39
N PRO A 127 0.99 -3.18 13.44
CA PRO A 127 1.14 -1.95 14.23
C PRO A 127 0.09 -0.88 13.92
N ASN A 128 -0.19 -0.64 12.64
CA ASN A 128 -1.17 0.37 12.22
C ASN A 128 -2.59 0.01 12.66
N ALA A 129 -2.98 -1.27 12.54
CA ALA A 129 -4.28 -1.73 13.01
C ALA A 129 -4.43 -1.54 14.53
N ARG A 130 -3.39 -1.84 15.31
CA ARG A 130 -3.38 -1.61 16.77
C ARG A 130 -3.52 -0.13 17.09
N ALA A 131 -2.71 0.73 16.45
CA ALA A 131 -2.72 2.16 16.69
C ALA A 131 -4.09 2.79 16.37
N ALA A 132 -4.68 2.43 15.22
CA ALA A 132 -6.00 2.93 14.82
C ALA A 132 -7.10 2.49 15.79
N ALA A 133 -7.09 1.24 16.24
CA ALA A 133 -8.09 0.76 17.20
C ALA A 133 -7.96 1.41 18.56
N ARG A 134 -6.73 1.58 19.09
CA ARG A 134 -6.49 2.30 20.36
C ARG A 134 -6.98 3.74 20.27
N ALA A 135 -6.54 4.48 19.25
CA ALA A 135 -6.97 5.85 19.03
C ALA A 135 -8.50 5.99 18.95
N SER A 136 -9.18 5.03 18.30
CA SER A 136 -10.64 5.02 18.19
C SER A 136 -11.33 4.72 19.52
N LEU A 137 -10.84 3.73 20.29
CA LEU A 137 -11.38 3.39 21.62
C LEU A 137 -11.15 4.52 22.63
N ASP A 138 -9.98 5.15 22.60
CA ASP A 138 -9.63 6.23 23.52
C ASP A 138 -10.45 7.49 23.24
N ALA A 139 -10.55 7.89 21.97
CA ALA A 139 -11.24 9.13 21.60
C ALA A 139 -12.76 9.00 21.60
N ARG A 140 -13.30 7.86 21.14
CA ARG A 140 -14.74 7.68 20.82
C ARG A 140 -15.26 6.32 21.25
N PRO A 141 -15.13 5.94 22.53
CA PRO A 141 -15.57 4.63 22.98
C PRO A 141 -17.09 4.41 22.82
N TRP A 142 -17.89 5.47 22.90
CA TRP A 142 -19.34 5.45 22.64
C TRP A 142 -19.72 5.02 21.21
N ALA A 143 -18.79 5.10 20.25
CA ALA A 143 -19.03 4.64 18.89
C ALA A 143 -19.07 3.11 18.77
N TRP A 144 -18.59 2.39 19.80
CA TRP A 144 -18.51 0.93 19.86
C TRP A 144 -19.80 0.33 20.46
N THR A 145 -20.91 0.52 19.74
CA THR A 145 -22.30 0.24 20.17
C THR A 145 -22.59 -1.13 20.78
N LYS A 146 -21.80 -2.14 20.46
CA LYS A 146 -21.90 -3.48 21.04
C LYS A 146 -20.73 -3.67 22.01
N ALA A 147 -21.05 -3.89 23.29
CA ALA A 147 -20.05 -4.20 24.31
C ALA A 147 -19.15 -5.38 23.90
N GLU A 148 -19.71 -6.39 23.24
CA GLU A 148 -18.95 -7.52 22.67
C GLU A 148 -17.88 -7.08 21.66
N ASN A 149 -18.16 -6.09 20.82
CA ASN A 149 -17.18 -5.60 19.83
C ASN A 149 -16.04 -4.83 20.51
N ALA A 150 -16.35 -4.04 21.54
CA ALA A 150 -15.35 -3.32 22.32
C ALA A 150 -14.46 -4.31 23.07
N ALA A 151 -15.07 -5.27 23.78
CA ALA A 151 -14.37 -6.33 24.51
C ALA A 151 -13.49 -7.19 23.58
N GLU A 152 -13.99 -7.54 22.39
CA GLU A 152 -13.20 -8.26 21.39
C GLU A 152 -11.99 -7.44 20.92
N ALA A 153 -12.16 -6.15 20.66
CA ALA A 153 -11.06 -5.28 20.27
C ALA A 153 -10.01 -5.15 21.38
N GLU A 154 -10.43 -4.96 22.63
CA GLU A 154 -9.54 -4.94 23.80
C GLU A 154 -8.78 -6.26 23.95
N ALA A 155 -9.46 -7.40 23.82
CA ALA A 155 -8.83 -8.72 23.87
C ALA A 155 -7.78 -8.90 22.75
N LEU A 156 -8.07 -8.46 21.53
CA LEU A 156 -7.12 -8.49 20.42
C LEU A 156 -5.93 -7.54 20.66
N LEU A 157 -6.16 -6.37 21.25
CA LEU A 157 -5.12 -5.40 21.58
C LEU A 157 -4.19 -5.88 22.70
N ALA A 158 -4.71 -6.69 23.63
CA ALA A 158 -3.97 -7.26 24.75
C ALA A 158 -3.03 -8.41 24.34
N ARG A 159 -3.30 -9.08 23.22
CA ARG A 159 -2.40 -10.13 22.69
C ARG A 159 -1.05 -9.54 22.30
N GLU A 160 0.04 -10.17 22.72
CA GLU A 160 1.39 -9.79 22.25
C GLU A 160 1.64 -10.31 20.82
N ASP A 161 1.14 -11.50 20.53
CA ASP A 161 1.33 -12.27 19.29
C ASP A 161 0.30 -11.97 18.20
N LEU A 162 -0.28 -10.77 18.16
CA LEU A 162 -1.36 -10.44 17.23
C LEU A 162 -0.93 -10.66 15.78
N ASP A 163 -1.57 -11.61 15.11
CA ASP A 163 -1.27 -11.97 13.73
C ASP A 163 -2.03 -11.09 12.72
N THR A 164 -1.83 -11.35 11.43
CA THR A 164 -2.49 -10.59 10.36
C THR A 164 -4.01 -10.79 10.36
N ALA A 165 -4.50 -11.98 10.74
CA ALA A 165 -5.93 -12.26 10.80
C ALA A 165 -6.59 -11.44 11.93
N GLY A 166 -5.99 -11.43 13.11
CA GLY A 166 -6.39 -10.60 14.24
C GLY A 166 -6.35 -9.11 13.91
N ALA A 167 -5.29 -8.63 13.24
CA ALA A 167 -5.22 -7.24 12.79
C ALA A 167 -6.32 -6.87 11.76
N ARG A 168 -6.67 -7.78 10.84
CA ARG A 168 -7.82 -7.59 9.93
C ARG A 168 -9.13 -7.50 10.69
N ARG A 169 -9.34 -8.37 11.69
CA ARG A 169 -10.52 -8.33 12.54
C ARG A 169 -10.61 -7.02 13.31
N LEU A 170 -9.50 -6.59 13.91
CA LEU A 170 -9.39 -5.33 14.64
C LEU A 170 -9.75 -4.13 13.74
N ASN A 171 -9.17 -4.05 12.54
CA ASN A 171 -9.52 -3.02 11.55
C ASN A 171 -11.01 -3.05 11.16
N LYS A 172 -11.62 -4.23 11.03
CA LYS A 172 -13.05 -4.36 10.72
C LYS A 172 -13.90 -3.77 11.85
N LEU A 173 -13.55 -4.03 13.11
CA LEU A 173 -14.26 -3.49 14.26
C LEU A 173 -14.11 -1.96 14.35
N THR A 174 -12.89 -1.44 14.17
CA THR A 174 -12.62 0.01 14.14
C THR A 174 -13.43 0.71 13.05
N ARG A 175 -13.43 0.16 11.81
CA ARG A 175 -14.24 0.71 10.72
C ARG A 175 -15.74 0.69 10.99
N ALA A 176 -16.23 -0.31 11.72
CA ALA A 176 -17.63 -0.36 12.11
C ALA A 176 -17.97 0.76 13.12
N ALA A 177 -17.07 1.07 14.05
CA ALA A 177 -17.21 2.21 14.95
C ALA A 177 -17.20 3.55 14.18
N ASP A 178 -16.24 3.74 13.27
CA ASP A 178 -16.20 4.93 12.41
C ASP A 178 -17.47 5.06 11.56
N GLY A 179 -17.96 3.96 10.99
CA GLY A 179 -19.22 3.94 10.24
C GLY A 179 -20.46 4.26 11.09
N ASN A 180 -20.43 4.08 12.41
CA ASN A 180 -21.49 4.55 13.30
C ASN A 180 -21.46 6.07 13.45
N VAL A 181 -20.27 6.64 13.63
CA VAL A 181 -20.06 8.09 13.73
C VAL A 181 -20.51 8.77 12.44
N GLU A 182 -20.08 8.28 11.29
CA GLU A 182 -20.42 8.88 9.99
C GLU A 182 -21.92 8.82 9.70
N ARG A 183 -22.61 7.72 10.07
CA ARG A 183 -24.07 7.64 9.95
C ARG A 183 -24.79 8.63 10.87
N ALA A 184 -24.31 8.82 12.10
CA ALA A 184 -24.87 9.80 13.02
C ALA A 184 -24.65 11.23 12.51
N ARG A 185 -23.47 11.55 11.98
CA ARG A 185 -23.18 12.83 11.32
C ARG A 185 -24.08 13.09 10.12
N ALA A 186 -24.22 12.11 9.23
CA ALA A 186 -25.12 12.20 8.07
C ALA A 186 -26.58 12.41 8.49
N THR A 187 -27.01 11.76 9.59
CA THR A 187 -28.33 11.99 10.17
C THR A 187 -28.49 13.42 10.67
N ALA A 188 -27.52 13.93 11.43
CA ALA A 188 -27.53 15.28 11.98
C ALA A 188 -27.52 16.37 10.89
N ALA A 189 -26.90 16.09 9.73
CA ALA A 189 -26.85 17.01 8.59
C ALA A 189 -28.21 17.21 7.89
N THR A 190 -29.19 16.32 8.11
CA THR A 190 -30.53 16.43 7.51
C THR A 190 -31.54 16.83 8.58
N ALA A 191 -32.12 18.03 8.49
CA ALA A 191 -33.01 18.57 9.50
C ALA A 191 -34.19 17.64 9.87
N SER A 192 -34.49 17.57 11.16
CA SER A 192 -35.70 16.94 11.67
C SER A 192 -36.87 17.92 11.60
N THR A 193 -37.87 17.62 10.76
CA THR A 193 -39.03 18.49 10.53
C THR A 193 -39.81 18.82 11.81
N ALA A 194 -39.83 17.91 12.78
CA ALA A 194 -40.60 18.07 14.02
C ALA A 194 -40.13 19.23 14.90
N GLU A 195 -38.83 19.54 14.92
CA GLU A 195 -38.24 20.52 15.84
C GLU A 195 -37.54 21.67 15.09
N LEU A 196 -37.60 21.68 13.74
CA LEU A 196 -36.91 22.65 12.89
C LEU A 196 -37.31 24.11 13.18
N SER A 197 -38.62 24.37 13.35
CA SER A 197 -39.10 25.73 13.62
C SER A 197 -38.51 26.29 14.92
N ARG A 198 -38.39 25.47 15.96
CA ARG A 198 -37.79 25.86 17.24
C ARG A 198 -36.26 26.01 17.11
N ALA A 199 -35.62 25.14 16.33
CA ALA A 199 -34.18 25.19 16.05
C ALA A 199 -33.75 26.46 15.28
N GLY A 200 -34.67 27.16 14.61
CA GLY A 200 -34.40 28.46 13.99
C GLY A 200 -33.97 29.55 14.98
N ASP A 201 -34.35 29.45 16.25
CA ASP A 201 -33.95 30.41 17.29
C ASP A 201 -32.52 30.13 17.78
N ALA A 202 -31.62 31.09 17.58
CA ALA A 202 -30.21 30.99 17.97
C ALA A 202 -30.02 30.73 19.48
N ARG A 203 -30.86 31.31 20.34
CA ARG A 203 -30.78 31.09 21.80
C ARG A 203 -31.17 29.66 22.17
N VAL A 204 -32.11 29.07 21.42
CA VAL A 204 -32.47 27.66 21.59
C VAL A 204 -31.32 26.76 21.15
N ARG A 205 -30.67 27.07 20.03
CA ARG A 205 -29.51 26.27 19.57
C ARG A 205 -28.37 26.28 20.58
N GLU A 206 -28.08 27.45 21.15
CA GLU A 206 -27.09 27.57 22.22
C GLU A 206 -27.47 26.76 23.46
N ALA A 207 -28.72 26.85 23.91
CA ALA A 207 -29.21 26.07 25.05
C ALA A 207 -29.22 24.55 24.75
N ALA A 208 -29.54 24.15 23.52
CA ALA A 208 -29.51 22.76 23.09
C ALA A 208 -28.08 22.21 23.09
N ARG A 209 -27.10 23.00 22.62
CA ARG A 209 -25.66 22.66 22.69
C ARG A 209 -25.22 22.44 24.14
N GLU A 210 -25.57 23.36 25.04
CA GLU A 210 -25.27 23.25 26.47
C GLU A 210 -25.88 21.98 27.08
N ALA A 211 -27.15 21.69 26.76
CA ALA A 211 -27.86 20.52 27.27
C ALA A 211 -27.28 19.20 26.73
N VAL A 212 -26.91 19.15 25.46
CA VAL A 212 -26.24 17.98 24.85
C VAL A 212 -24.88 17.75 25.51
N ALA A 213 -24.06 18.79 25.69
CA ALA A 213 -22.77 18.68 26.36
C ALA A 213 -22.93 18.18 27.81
N LEU A 214 -23.94 18.69 28.53
CA LEU A 214 -24.25 18.27 29.90
C LEU A 214 -24.61 16.78 29.98
N LEU A 215 -25.50 16.28 29.10
CA LEU A 215 -25.85 14.86 29.09
C LEU A 215 -24.69 13.96 28.67
N THR A 216 -23.91 14.39 27.69
CA THR A 216 -22.69 13.68 27.29
C THR A 216 -21.69 13.55 28.44
N GLY A 217 -21.54 14.59 29.27
CA GLY A 217 -20.71 14.53 30.47
C GLY A 217 -21.21 13.56 31.55
N LYS A 218 -22.51 13.24 31.55
CA LYS A 218 -23.11 12.24 32.46
C LYS A 218 -23.06 10.81 31.91
N ASP A 219 -22.90 10.64 30.60
CA ASP A 219 -22.91 9.33 29.92
C ASP A 219 -21.57 8.58 30.08
N LEU A 220 -21.14 8.39 31.33
CA LEU A 220 -19.86 7.75 31.69
C LEU A 220 -19.83 6.27 31.29
N ASP A 221 -20.95 5.59 31.44
CA ASP A 221 -21.14 4.19 31.06
C ASP A 221 -21.54 4.02 29.60
N ARG A 222 -21.77 5.12 28.87
CA ARG A 222 -21.99 5.15 27.42
C ARG A 222 -23.20 4.31 27.03
N ALA A 223 -24.26 4.40 27.82
CA ALA A 223 -25.49 3.61 27.69
C ALA A 223 -25.26 2.08 27.68
N THR A 224 -24.18 1.58 28.29
CA THR A 224 -23.94 0.13 28.42
C THR A 224 -24.69 -0.46 29.62
N THR A 225 -24.97 0.36 30.64
CA THR A 225 -25.67 -0.03 31.86
C THR A 225 -26.99 0.74 31.96
N THR A 226 -27.98 0.18 32.67
CA THR A 226 -29.21 0.91 32.97
C THR A 226 -29.04 1.65 34.29
N ASN A 227 -28.52 2.87 34.25
CA ASN A 227 -28.35 3.76 35.40
C ASN A 227 -29.31 4.96 35.38
N HIS A 228 -30.09 5.13 34.30
CA HIS A 228 -30.99 6.27 34.06
C HIS A 228 -30.30 7.64 33.99
N GLU A 229 -28.98 7.65 33.74
CA GLU A 229 -28.17 8.86 33.61
C GLU A 229 -27.49 8.91 32.24
N GLY A 230 -27.31 10.11 31.70
CA GLY A 230 -26.70 10.30 30.38
C GLY A 230 -27.63 9.92 29.24
N TRP A 231 -27.10 9.21 28.24
CA TRP A 231 -27.82 8.90 27.02
C TRP A 231 -28.49 7.52 27.07
N GLY A 232 -29.61 7.39 26.38
CA GLY A 232 -30.18 6.07 26.07
C GLY A 232 -29.42 5.39 24.92
N ARG A 233 -29.53 4.06 24.83
CA ARG A 233 -28.86 3.24 23.80
C ARG A 233 -29.13 3.71 22.36
N SER A 234 -30.34 4.19 22.08
CA SER A 234 -30.74 4.68 20.75
C SER A 234 -30.28 6.11 20.46
N THR A 235 -29.89 6.88 21.48
CA THR A 235 -29.52 8.29 21.35
C THR A 235 -28.03 8.57 21.62
N SER A 236 -27.29 7.65 22.25
CA SER A 236 -25.90 7.90 22.68
C SER A 236 -24.99 8.36 21.55
N ILE A 237 -24.90 7.63 20.44
CA ILE A 237 -24.02 8.01 19.31
C ILE A 237 -24.36 9.40 18.78
N LEU A 238 -25.65 9.68 18.54
CA LEU A 238 -26.07 10.97 17.99
C LEU A 238 -25.83 12.10 19.01
N GLY A 239 -26.07 11.84 20.30
CA GLY A 239 -25.80 12.78 21.38
C GLY A 239 -24.32 13.15 21.50
N HIS A 240 -23.43 12.15 21.49
CA HIS A 240 -21.97 12.39 21.49
C HIS A 240 -21.51 13.12 20.23
N VAL A 241 -22.00 12.73 19.04
CA VAL A 241 -21.67 13.43 17.79
C VAL A 241 -22.10 14.89 17.83
N LEU A 242 -23.30 15.19 18.33
CA LEU A 242 -23.78 16.57 18.46
C LEU A 242 -22.97 17.35 19.51
N ALA A 243 -22.50 16.72 20.58
CA ALA A 243 -21.64 17.35 21.57
C ALA A 243 -20.27 17.75 20.97
N ASP A 244 -19.71 16.90 20.12
CA ASP A 244 -18.41 17.12 19.47
C ASP A 244 -18.44 18.19 18.37
N MET A 245 -19.63 18.56 17.85
CA MET A 245 -19.77 19.52 16.75
C MET A 245 -19.53 20.99 17.17
N GLY A 246 -19.53 21.29 18.46
CA GLY A 246 -19.42 22.66 18.95
C GLY A 246 -20.71 23.45 18.67
N GLU A 247 -20.66 24.46 17.80
CA GLU A 247 -21.85 25.23 17.44
C GLU A 247 -22.81 24.40 16.57
N LEU A 248 -24.10 24.42 16.94
CA LEU A 248 -25.14 23.69 16.23
C LEU A 248 -25.82 24.59 15.19
N ASP A 249 -25.90 24.12 13.95
CA ASP A 249 -26.78 24.70 12.94
C ASP A 249 -28.27 24.30 13.18
N GLU A 250 -29.19 24.80 12.36
CA GLU A 250 -30.62 24.50 12.52
C GLU A 250 -30.94 23.00 12.35
N ALA A 251 -30.27 22.30 11.44
CA ALA A 251 -30.49 20.89 11.20
C ALA A 251 -30.00 20.06 12.40
N GLN A 252 -28.80 20.31 12.88
CA GLN A 252 -28.21 19.66 14.04
C GLN A 252 -29.01 19.95 15.31
N ALA A 253 -29.39 21.21 15.54
CA ALA A 253 -30.19 21.60 16.68
C ALA A 253 -31.58 20.95 16.67
N SER A 254 -32.22 20.77 15.51
CA SER A 254 -33.50 20.06 15.43
C SER A 254 -33.40 18.60 15.92
N HIS A 255 -32.28 17.92 15.63
CA HIS A 255 -32.02 16.58 16.18
C HIS A 255 -31.69 16.61 17.66
N ALA A 256 -30.89 17.58 18.11
CA ALA A 256 -30.57 17.80 19.52
C ALA A 256 -31.87 17.96 20.34
N LEU A 257 -32.77 18.84 19.93
CA LEU A 257 -34.07 19.05 20.57
C LEU A 257 -34.88 17.75 20.66
N ARG A 258 -34.95 17.00 19.55
CA ARG A 258 -35.69 15.73 19.49
C ARG A 258 -35.15 14.71 20.50
N ILE A 259 -33.84 14.52 20.58
CA ILE A 259 -33.26 13.55 21.53
C ILE A 259 -33.32 14.07 22.97
N LEU A 260 -33.07 15.36 23.20
CA LEU A 260 -33.15 15.98 24.53
C LEU A 260 -34.55 15.86 25.13
N LYS A 261 -35.60 15.91 24.31
CA LYS A 261 -36.99 15.74 24.76
C LYS A 261 -37.21 14.40 25.47
N THR A 262 -36.54 13.35 25.02
CA THR A 262 -36.59 12.02 25.67
C THR A 262 -35.85 11.98 27.01
N HIS A 263 -34.90 12.89 27.21
CA HIS A 263 -34.04 12.98 28.39
C HIS A 263 -34.32 14.22 29.25
N ARG A 264 -35.44 14.92 29.01
CA ARG A 264 -35.76 16.22 29.62
C ARG A 264 -35.65 16.24 31.15
N ARG A 265 -35.99 15.13 31.82
CA ARG A 265 -35.95 14.99 33.28
C ARG A 265 -34.54 15.04 33.87
N GLN A 266 -33.51 14.83 33.04
CA GLN A 266 -32.11 14.87 33.47
C GLN A 266 -31.49 16.28 33.37
N LEU A 267 -32.21 17.24 32.77
CA LEU A 267 -31.75 18.62 32.60
C LEU A 267 -32.11 19.49 33.82
N PRO A 268 -31.25 20.43 34.22
CA PRO A 268 -31.63 21.49 35.16
C PRO A 268 -32.88 22.24 34.66
N ALA A 269 -33.79 22.61 35.57
CA ALA A 269 -35.08 23.21 35.21
C ALA A 269 -34.94 24.47 34.34
N GLU A 270 -33.99 25.35 34.67
CA GLU A 270 -33.71 26.57 33.90
C GLU A 270 -33.26 26.26 32.48
N LEU A 271 -32.40 25.24 32.31
CA LEU A 271 -31.93 24.81 31.00
C LEU A 271 -33.05 24.17 30.19
N ALA A 272 -33.90 23.35 30.83
CA ALA A 272 -35.07 22.76 30.18
C ALA A 272 -36.03 23.85 29.67
N VAL A 273 -36.27 24.91 30.44
CA VAL A 273 -37.10 26.05 30.00
C VAL A 273 -36.45 26.79 28.83
N ARG A 274 -35.14 27.02 28.85
CA ARG A 274 -34.43 27.66 27.71
C ARG A 274 -34.55 26.84 26.43
N VAL A 275 -34.41 25.52 26.53
CA VAL A 275 -34.50 24.59 25.38
C VAL A 275 -35.95 24.48 24.88
N PHE A 276 -36.90 24.15 25.75
CA PHE A 276 -38.27 23.75 25.36
C PHE A 276 -39.33 24.84 25.53
N GLY A 277 -39.03 25.94 26.22
CA GLY A 277 -39.98 27.01 26.52
C GLY A 277 -41.01 26.67 27.59
N SER A 278 -40.92 25.49 28.22
CA SER A 278 -41.78 25.03 29.32
C SER A 278 -41.09 23.99 30.18
#